data_AF-M5CCQ0-F1
#
_entry.id   AF-M5CCQ0-F1
#
_cell.length_a   1.000
_cell.length_b   1.000
_cell.length_c   1.000
_cell.angle_alpha   90.00
_cell.angle_beta   90.00
_cell.angle_gamma   90.00
#
_symmetry.space_group_name_H-M   'P 1'
#
loop_
_entity.id
_entity.type
_entity.pdbx_description
1 polymer ?
#
loop_
_entity_poly.entity_id
_entity_poly.type
_entity_poly.pdbx_seq_one_letter_code
_entity_poly.pdbx_strand_id
1 'polypeptide(L)'
;MSYNKQSDPYRYVKAEDFFSDLDSEDRRPQWARVENVELLPNQFDAQGNIKNKTCDHGLAFQDSNNKIFLIQFIRPTVFRVRFNPRYASAEQYSIWNSRNLVQDTLADLISTLDRFERVSWEVHGRDEGDLVVIESRPTLGADNQSARAPATSNPEGYYMQLRIRKRDFKIIALQPVSRSRSWEDDDLRSFGICGPDETKYDVKVVWQTKPRGILYSDKATVSENKEEDSS
;
A
#
# COMPACT_ATOMS: atom_id res chain seq x y z
N MET A 1 7.15 -26.91 -40.08
CA MET A 1 7.13 -25.57 -39.45
C MET A 1 8.31 -25.51 -38.50
N SER A 2 9.27 -24.62 -38.76
CA SER A 2 10.46 -24.46 -37.92
C SER A 2 10.12 -23.48 -36.79
N TYR A 3 10.16 -23.94 -35.54
CA TYR A 3 9.93 -23.10 -34.37
C TYR A 3 11.12 -22.15 -34.19
N ASN A 4 10.91 -20.87 -34.47
CA ASN A 4 11.91 -19.83 -34.28
C ASN A 4 11.77 -19.26 -32.85
N LYS A 5 12.79 -19.44 -32.00
CA LYS A 5 12.80 -18.86 -30.64
C LYS A 5 12.73 -17.32 -30.62
N GLN A 6 13.02 -16.64 -31.74
CA GLN A 6 12.86 -15.17 -31.82
C GLN A 6 11.42 -14.71 -32.02
N SER A 7 10.53 -15.63 -32.43
CA SER A 7 9.08 -15.44 -32.52
C SER A 7 8.35 -16.14 -31.37
N ASP A 8 9.02 -16.32 -30.23
CA ASP A 8 8.40 -16.89 -29.04
C ASP A 8 7.27 -15.95 -28.56
N PRO A 9 6.00 -16.38 -28.50
CA PRO A 9 4.89 -15.57 -28.01
C PRO A 9 5.03 -15.20 -26.54
N TYR A 10 5.93 -15.85 -25.79
CA TYR A 10 6.29 -15.49 -24.43
C TYR A 10 7.38 -14.42 -24.36
N ARG A 11 7.28 -13.38 -25.19
CA ARG A 11 8.10 -12.17 -25.00
C ARG A 11 7.83 -11.60 -23.62
N TYR A 12 8.88 -11.20 -22.90
CA TYR A 12 8.77 -10.42 -21.69
C TYR A 12 8.20 -9.04 -22.06
N VAL A 13 6.88 -8.93 -22.03
CA VAL A 13 6.16 -7.66 -22.17
C VAL A 13 6.17 -7.01 -20.79
N LYS A 14 6.49 -5.72 -20.72
CA LYS A 14 6.37 -4.98 -19.45
C LYS A 14 4.91 -5.03 -19.00
N ALA A 15 4.66 -5.14 -17.70
CA ALA A 15 3.30 -5.18 -17.19
C ALA A 15 2.50 -3.94 -17.63
N GLU A 16 3.16 -2.79 -17.72
CA GLU A 16 2.57 -1.55 -18.22
C GLU A 16 2.06 -1.69 -19.65
N ASP A 17 2.86 -2.29 -20.53
CA ASP A 17 2.54 -2.52 -21.94
C ASP A 17 1.48 -3.63 -22.09
N PHE A 18 1.51 -4.65 -21.25
CA PHE A 18 0.50 -5.72 -21.28
C PHE A 18 -0.89 -5.19 -20.87
N PHE A 19 -0.92 -4.28 -19.90
CA PHE A 19 -2.15 -3.72 -19.35
C PHE A 19 -2.56 -2.38 -19.97
N SER A 20 -1.81 -1.83 -20.93
CA SER A 20 -2.15 -0.55 -21.57
C SER A 20 -3.47 -0.63 -22.31
N ASP A 21 -3.73 -1.77 -22.95
CA ASP A 21 -4.96 -2.04 -23.69
C ASP A 21 -6.18 -2.10 -22.77
N LEU A 22 -5.99 -2.59 -21.55
CA LEU A 22 -7.03 -2.59 -20.52
C LEU A 22 -7.29 -1.19 -19.94
N ASP A 23 -6.29 -0.32 -19.97
CA ASP A 23 -6.44 1.06 -19.55
C ASP A 23 -7.18 1.90 -20.62
N SER A 24 -7.19 1.52 -21.91
CA SER A 24 -7.89 2.24 -22.98
C SER A 24 -9.42 2.26 -22.79
N GLU A 25 -10.05 3.45 -22.90
CA GLU A 25 -11.51 3.60 -22.70
C GLU A 25 -12.32 2.98 -23.83
N ASP A 26 -11.73 2.92 -25.03
CA ASP A 26 -12.41 2.49 -26.25
C ASP A 26 -12.72 0.99 -26.28
N ARG A 27 -12.07 0.18 -25.44
CA ARG A 27 -12.16 -1.28 -25.55
C ARG A 27 -13.14 -1.94 -24.57
N ARG A 28 -13.61 -1.30 -23.48
CA ARG A 28 -14.52 -1.96 -22.50
C ARG A 28 -15.47 -1.02 -21.73
N PRO A 29 -16.73 -0.83 -22.16
CA PRO A 29 -17.73 0.00 -21.47
C PRO A 29 -18.29 -0.56 -20.14
N GLN A 30 -17.82 -1.72 -19.67
CA GLN A 30 -18.37 -2.39 -18.48
C GLN A 30 -17.51 -2.25 -17.21
N TRP A 31 -16.34 -1.63 -17.32
CA TRP A 31 -15.42 -1.48 -16.20
C TRP A 31 -15.52 -0.08 -15.63
N ALA A 32 -15.65 0.01 -14.31
CA ALA A 32 -15.70 1.28 -13.61
C ALA A 32 -14.31 1.63 -13.09
N ARG A 33 -14.02 2.93 -13.05
CA ARG A 33 -12.76 3.47 -12.54
C ARG A 33 -13.02 4.14 -11.20
N VAL A 34 -12.13 3.91 -10.24
CA VAL A 34 -12.13 4.64 -8.98
C VAL A 34 -11.51 6.00 -9.25
N GLU A 35 -12.34 7.03 -9.37
CA GLU A 35 -11.90 8.40 -9.62
C GLU A 35 -11.69 9.17 -8.33
N ASN A 36 -12.72 9.20 -7.48
CA ASN A 36 -12.75 9.97 -6.25
C ASN A 36 -13.26 9.09 -5.12
N VAL A 37 -12.70 9.31 -3.93
CA VAL A 37 -13.03 8.50 -2.76
C VAL A 37 -13.14 9.38 -1.53
N GLU A 38 -13.99 8.97 -0.61
CA GLU A 38 -14.15 9.60 0.69
C GLU A 38 -13.74 8.60 1.78
N LEU A 39 -13.16 9.13 2.86
CA LEU A 39 -12.90 8.34 4.04
C LEU A 39 -14.24 8.09 4.75
N LEU A 40 -14.53 6.83 5.12
CA LEU A 40 -15.72 6.56 5.91
C LEU A 40 -15.66 7.32 7.25
N PRO A 41 -16.81 7.71 7.84
CA PRO A 41 -16.81 8.45 9.09
C PRO A 41 -16.32 7.58 10.27
N ASN A 42 -15.92 8.25 11.36
CA ASN A 42 -15.59 7.64 12.65
C ASN A 42 -14.49 6.57 12.61
N GLN A 43 -13.53 6.69 11.67
CA GLN A 43 -12.42 5.74 11.56
C GLN A 43 -11.32 5.96 12.61
N PHE A 44 -11.26 7.15 13.19
CA PHE A 44 -10.26 7.54 14.20
C PHE A 44 -10.89 7.77 15.58
N ASP A 45 -10.11 7.55 16.63
CA ASP A 45 -10.39 8.07 17.96
C ASP A 45 -9.94 9.54 18.12
N ALA A 46 -10.13 10.10 19.32
CA ALA A 46 -9.76 11.50 19.61
C ALA A 46 -8.24 11.72 19.63
N GLN A 47 -7.44 10.65 19.63
CA GLN A 47 -5.98 10.65 19.65
C GLN A 47 -5.38 10.36 18.26
N GLY A 48 -6.23 10.12 17.24
CA GLY A 48 -5.79 9.80 15.88
C GLY A 48 -5.45 8.32 15.66
N ASN A 49 -5.72 7.44 16.64
CA ASN A 49 -5.58 6.01 16.45
C ASN A 49 -6.77 5.46 15.67
N ILE A 50 -6.53 4.41 14.89
CA ILE A 50 -7.59 3.74 14.15
C ILE A 50 -8.53 3.03 15.14
N LYS A 51 -9.81 3.40 15.12
CA LYS A 51 -10.86 2.89 16.00
C LYS A 51 -11.75 1.82 15.34
N ASN A 52 -11.68 1.70 14.02
CA ASN A 52 -12.63 0.88 13.26
C ASN A 52 -12.48 -0.63 13.59
N LYS A 53 -13.46 -1.19 14.30
CA LYS A 53 -13.54 -2.63 14.66
C LYS A 53 -13.55 -3.57 13.45
N THR A 54 -13.96 -3.09 12.29
CA THR A 54 -14.07 -3.89 11.07
C THR A 54 -12.73 -4.01 10.34
N CYS A 55 -11.80 -3.09 10.60
CA CYS A 55 -10.51 -3.04 9.93
C CYS A 55 -9.41 -2.64 10.91
N ASP A 56 -8.94 -3.61 11.68
CA ASP A 56 -7.73 -3.43 12.48
C ASP A 56 -6.56 -3.03 11.56
N HIS A 57 -5.78 -2.03 11.98
CA HIS A 57 -4.60 -1.54 11.27
C HIS A 57 -4.87 -0.95 9.88
N GLY A 58 -6.08 -0.42 9.63
CA GLY A 58 -6.40 0.21 8.35
C GLY A 58 -7.65 1.07 8.33
N LEU A 59 -7.94 1.63 7.16
CA LEU A 59 -9.04 2.56 6.94
C LEU A 59 -9.95 2.07 5.82
N ALA A 60 -11.23 2.39 5.98
CA ALA A 60 -12.26 2.14 4.98
C ALA A 60 -12.58 3.41 4.21
N PHE A 61 -12.71 3.26 2.89
CA PHE A 61 -13.01 4.34 1.97
C PHE A 61 -14.18 3.95 1.09
N GLN A 62 -14.90 4.95 0.58
CA GLN A 62 -16.03 4.78 -0.31
C GLN A 62 -15.81 5.60 -1.58
N ASP A 63 -16.01 5.01 -2.75
CA ASP A 63 -15.95 5.73 -4.02
C ASP A 63 -17.27 6.44 -4.37
N SER A 64 -17.25 7.23 -5.45
CA SER A 64 -18.45 7.92 -5.98
C SER A 64 -19.59 6.98 -6.40
N ASN A 65 -19.31 5.70 -6.64
CA ASN A 65 -20.28 4.67 -6.99
C ASN A 65 -20.76 3.88 -5.76
N ASN A 66 -20.51 4.40 -4.55
CA ASN A 66 -20.81 3.77 -3.27
C ASN A 66 -20.11 2.43 -3.03
N LYS A 67 -19.00 2.14 -3.73
CA LYS A 67 -18.19 0.95 -3.53
C LYS A 67 -17.18 1.18 -2.42
N ILE A 68 -17.02 0.19 -1.56
CA ILE A 68 -16.16 0.29 -0.39
C ILE A 68 -14.89 -0.50 -0.62
N PHE A 69 -13.75 0.07 -0.25
CA PHE A 69 -12.47 -0.63 -0.16
C PHE A 69 -11.81 -0.39 1.20
N LEU A 70 -11.01 -1.37 1.61
CA LEU A 70 -10.20 -1.29 2.82
C LEU A 70 -8.72 -1.22 2.45
N ILE A 71 -8.00 -0.29 3.04
CA ILE A 71 -6.54 -0.19 2.94
C ILE A 71 -5.99 -0.44 4.33
N GLN A 72 -5.21 -1.51 4.50
CA GLN A 72 -4.76 -1.91 5.83
C GLN A 72 -3.37 -2.52 5.83
N PHE A 73 -2.63 -2.26 6.89
CA PHE A 73 -1.40 -2.98 7.18
C PHE A 73 -1.71 -4.40 7.68
N ILE A 74 -0.81 -5.33 7.34
CA ILE A 74 -0.74 -6.70 7.86
C ILE A 74 0.58 -6.89 8.60
N ARG A 75 1.61 -6.13 8.22
CA ARG A 75 2.93 -6.07 8.86
C ARG A 75 3.40 -4.62 8.80
N PRO A 76 4.48 -4.25 9.52
CA PRO A 76 4.98 -2.88 9.48
C PRO A 76 5.30 -2.32 8.08
N THR A 77 5.70 -3.20 7.16
CA THR A 77 6.04 -2.82 5.77
C THR A 77 5.18 -3.56 4.73
N VAL A 78 4.09 -4.20 5.14
CA VAL A 78 3.21 -4.95 4.25
C VAL A 78 1.78 -4.48 4.47
N PHE A 79 1.16 -3.99 3.40
CA PHE A 79 -0.23 -3.59 3.39
C PHE A 79 -1.00 -4.35 2.31
N ARG A 80 -2.33 -4.37 2.45
CA ARG A 80 -3.25 -4.86 1.43
C ARG A 80 -4.33 -3.84 1.13
N VAL A 81 -4.81 -3.89 -0.10
CA VAL A 81 -6.04 -3.24 -0.54
C VAL A 81 -7.08 -4.34 -0.74
N ARG A 82 -8.18 -4.31 -0.01
CA ARG A 82 -9.33 -5.20 -0.21
C ARG A 82 -10.41 -4.44 -0.94
N PHE A 83 -10.87 -5.02 -2.05
CA PHE A 83 -11.98 -4.48 -2.81
C PHE A 83 -12.88 -5.62 -3.27
N ASN A 84 -14.17 -5.49 -2.97
CA ASN A 84 -15.22 -6.34 -3.49
C ASN A 84 -16.39 -5.43 -3.88
N PRO A 85 -16.68 -5.27 -5.18
CA PRO A 85 -17.69 -4.31 -5.63
C PRO A 85 -19.13 -4.72 -5.27
N ARG A 86 -19.32 -5.94 -4.75
CA ARG A 86 -20.61 -6.44 -4.24
C ARG A 86 -20.86 -6.09 -2.78
N TYR A 87 -19.85 -5.61 -2.06
CA TYR A 87 -20.03 -5.17 -0.69
C TYR A 87 -20.59 -3.75 -0.67
N ALA A 88 -21.73 -3.62 0.00
CA ALA A 88 -22.45 -2.39 0.24
C ALA A 88 -22.06 -1.73 1.58
N SER A 89 -21.38 -2.44 2.48
CA SER A 89 -20.92 -1.89 3.76
C SER A 89 -19.55 -2.44 4.15
N ALA A 90 -18.82 -1.71 5.00
CA ALA A 90 -17.49 -2.12 5.44
C ALA A 90 -17.57 -3.43 6.25
N GLU A 91 -18.64 -3.63 7.03
CA GLU A 91 -18.86 -4.77 7.92
C GLU A 91 -18.93 -6.11 7.17
N GLN A 92 -19.19 -6.08 5.87
CA GLN A 92 -19.17 -7.27 5.02
C GLN A 92 -17.76 -7.79 4.76
N TYR A 93 -16.73 -6.96 4.98
CA TYR A 93 -15.35 -7.41 5.00
C TYR A 93 -15.06 -8.16 6.30
N SER A 94 -15.35 -9.45 6.29
CA SER A 94 -15.01 -10.35 7.38
C SER A 94 -13.52 -10.27 7.75
N ILE A 95 -13.24 -10.35 9.06
CA ILE A 95 -11.92 -10.53 9.64
C ILE A 95 -11.44 -11.99 9.57
N TRP A 96 -12.35 -12.93 9.30
CA TRP A 96 -12.06 -14.35 9.19
C TRP A 96 -11.32 -14.64 7.89
N ASN A 97 -10.29 -15.48 7.98
CA ASN A 97 -9.58 -15.96 6.80
C ASN A 97 -10.45 -16.98 6.07
N SER A 98 -10.61 -16.85 4.75
CA SER A 98 -11.40 -17.80 3.95
C SER A 98 -10.70 -19.16 3.73
N ARG A 99 -9.42 -19.27 4.11
CA ARG A 99 -8.64 -20.51 4.12
C ARG A 99 -8.04 -20.71 5.51
N ASN A 100 -8.73 -21.48 6.36
CA ASN A 100 -8.43 -21.76 7.78
C ASN A 100 -7.12 -22.55 8.05
N LEU A 101 -6.16 -22.59 7.13
CA LEU A 101 -4.97 -23.45 7.27
C LEU A 101 -3.89 -22.88 8.19
N VAL A 102 -3.91 -21.58 8.52
CA VAL A 102 -2.84 -20.93 9.30
C VAL A 102 -3.36 -20.28 10.57
N GLN A 103 -4.39 -19.42 10.49
CA GLN A 103 -5.04 -18.77 11.64
C GLN A 103 -6.49 -18.39 11.29
N ASP A 104 -7.34 -18.34 12.31
CA ASP A 104 -8.78 -18.13 12.19
C ASP A 104 -9.14 -16.71 11.74
N THR A 105 -8.54 -15.70 12.37
CA THR A 105 -8.71 -14.30 11.99
C THR A 105 -7.42 -13.68 11.47
N LEU A 106 -7.55 -12.57 10.75
CA LEU A 106 -6.39 -11.77 10.38
C LEU A 106 -5.66 -11.21 11.61
N ALA A 107 -6.39 -10.78 12.64
CA ALA A 107 -5.79 -10.26 13.85
C ALA A 107 -4.89 -11.31 14.53
N ASP A 108 -5.34 -12.58 14.56
CA ASP A 108 -4.55 -13.69 15.09
C ASP A 108 -3.31 -13.98 14.22
N LEU A 109 -3.46 -13.87 12.89
CA LEU A 109 -2.33 -13.98 11.97
C LEU A 109 -1.29 -12.90 12.24
N ILE A 110 -1.70 -11.63 12.34
CA ILE A 110 -0.82 -10.50 12.64
C ILE A 110 -0.11 -10.73 13.99
N SER A 111 -0.88 -11.03 15.06
CA SER A 111 -0.34 -11.27 16.40
C SER A 111 0.67 -12.44 16.45
N THR A 112 0.39 -13.53 15.72
CA THR A 112 1.30 -14.68 15.64
C THR A 112 2.61 -14.32 14.94
N LEU A 113 2.49 -13.61 13.82
CA LEU A 113 3.60 -13.16 13.01
C LEU A 113 4.49 -12.15 13.76
N ASP A 114 3.87 -11.21 14.45
CA ASP A 114 4.55 -10.20 15.28
C ASP A 114 5.28 -10.84 16.46
N ARG A 115 4.69 -11.85 17.11
CA ARG A 115 5.35 -12.61 18.17
C ARG A 115 6.56 -13.40 17.67
N PHE A 116 6.45 -14.00 16.48
CA PHE A 116 7.54 -14.77 15.87
C PHE A 116 8.72 -13.87 15.50
N GLU A 117 8.44 -12.70 14.93
CA GLU A 117 9.46 -11.72 14.53
C GLU A 117 9.88 -10.77 15.67
N ARG A 118 9.20 -10.87 16.83
CA ARG A 118 9.39 -10.04 18.01
C ARG A 118 9.33 -8.55 17.70
N VAL A 119 8.31 -8.16 16.92
CA VAL A 119 8.05 -6.77 16.54
C VAL A 119 6.82 -6.27 17.27
N SER A 120 6.91 -5.05 17.82
CA SER A 120 5.77 -4.32 18.38
C SER A 120 5.55 -3.04 17.60
N TRP A 121 4.35 -2.86 17.07
CA TRP A 121 3.98 -1.78 16.19
C TRP A 121 2.49 -1.46 16.28
N GLU A 122 2.13 -0.30 15.78
CA GLU A 122 0.76 0.23 15.74
C GLU A 122 0.54 1.04 14.45
N VAL A 123 -0.71 1.37 14.16
CA VAL A 123 -1.06 2.21 13.02
C VAL A 123 -1.71 3.50 13.47
N HIS A 124 -1.14 4.60 12.98
CA HIS A 124 -1.67 5.94 13.13
C HIS A 124 -2.24 6.41 11.80
N GLY A 125 -3.31 7.19 11.84
CA GLY A 125 -3.78 7.85 10.63
C GLY A 125 -4.23 9.28 10.87
N ARG A 126 -4.17 10.07 9.82
CA ARG A 126 -4.57 11.48 9.81
C ARG A 126 -5.35 11.77 8.53
N ASP A 127 -6.46 12.48 8.67
CA ASP A 127 -7.19 13.06 7.56
C ASP A 127 -6.77 14.53 7.42
N GLU A 128 -6.07 14.84 6.33
CA GLU A 128 -5.53 16.15 5.98
C GLU A 128 -6.34 16.77 4.82
N GLY A 129 -7.65 16.47 4.75
CA GLY A 129 -8.57 17.01 3.75
C GLY A 129 -8.63 16.14 2.51
N ASP A 130 -7.93 16.52 1.43
CA ASP A 130 -7.84 15.71 0.21
C ASP A 130 -6.83 14.55 0.34
N LEU A 131 -6.01 14.57 1.38
CA LEU A 131 -4.99 13.57 1.64
C LEU A 131 -5.28 12.84 2.94
N VAL A 132 -5.24 11.51 2.90
CA VAL A 132 -5.22 10.67 4.11
C VAL A 132 -3.83 10.05 4.23
N VAL A 133 -3.23 10.17 5.41
CA VAL A 133 -1.93 9.60 5.73
C VAL A 133 -2.15 8.45 6.72
N ILE A 134 -1.59 7.28 6.42
CA ILE A 134 -1.60 6.11 7.32
C ILE A 134 -0.15 5.68 7.54
N GLU A 135 0.25 5.53 8.79
CA GLU A 135 1.63 5.21 9.16
C GLU A 135 1.68 3.98 10.05
N SER A 136 2.50 3.01 9.69
CA SER A 136 2.90 1.96 10.61
C SER A 136 4.09 2.44 11.45
N ARG A 137 3.96 2.43 12.77
CA ARG A 137 4.95 2.97 13.72
C ARG A 137 5.32 1.94 14.78
N PRO A 138 6.55 1.95 15.32
CA PRO A 138 6.88 1.14 16.49
C PRO A 138 6.09 1.61 17.71
N THR A 139 5.64 0.67 18.54
CA THR A 139 5.00 1.01 19.82
C THR A 139 6.07 1.47 20.81
N LEU A 140 5.91 2.67 21.37
CA LEU A 140 6.82 3.23 22.37
C LEU A 140 6.75 2.41 23.68
N GLY A 141 7.90 2.01 24.21
CA GLY A 141 7.99 1.28 25.49
C GLY A 141 7.88 -0.24 25.41
N ALA A 142 7.74 -0.83 24.22
CA ALA A 142 7.93 -2.26 24.03
C ALA A 142 9.43 -2.59 24.05
N ASP A 143 9.83 -3.65 24.78
CA ASP A 143 11.19 -4.19 24.83
C ASP A 143 11.59 -4.78 23.46
N ASN A 144 11.80 -3.90 22.49
CA ASN A 144 12.11 -4.21 21.09
C ASN A 144 13.60 -4.56 20.90
N GLN A 145 14.21 -5.32 21.82
CA GLN A 145 15.62 -5.74 21.71
C GLN A 145 15.90 -6.68 20.53
N SER A 146 14.85 -7.18 19.87
CA SER A 146 14.95 -8.09 18.72
C SER A 146 14.05 -7.74 17.55
N ALA A 147 13.23 -6.68 17.69
CA ALA A 147 12.62 -6.07 16.52
C ALA A 147 13.77 -5.52 15.68
N ARG A 148 13.65 -5.64 14.36
CA ARG A 148 14.31 -4.72 13.44
C ARG A 148 13.67 -3.34 13.68
N ALA A 149 13.88 -2.77 14.87
CA ALA A 149 13.48 -1.42 15.20
C ALA A 149 13.93 -0.55 14.01
N PRO A 150 13.14 0.44 13.58
CA PRO A 150 13.72 1.44 12.72
C PRO A 150 14.95 1.90 13.50
N ALA A 151 16.14 1.78 12.89
CA ALA A 151 17.40 2.11 13.55
C ALA A 151 17.12 3.36 14.38
N THR A 152 17.44 3.31 15.67
CA THR A 152 17.04 4.18 16.80
C THR A 152 17.18 5.70 16.55
N SER A 153 17.49 6.08 15.33
CA SER A 153 17.71 7.37 14.73
C SER A 153 16.77 7.71 13.57
N ASN A 154 15.69 6.97 13.24
CA ASN A 154 14.72 7.45 12.22
C ASN A 154 13.92 8.66 12.76
N PRO A 155 14.15 9.89 12.27
CA PRO A 155 13.51 11.10 12.81
C PRO A 155 12.00 11.12 12.56
N GLU A 156 11.52 10.42 11.54
CA GLU A 156 10.11 10.36 11.15
C GLU A 156 9.27 9.39 12.01
N GLY A 157 9.92 8.44 12.70
CA GLY A 157 9.23 7.54 13.63
C GLY A 157 8.27 6.51 13.02
N TYR A 158 8.34 6.20 11.72
CA TYR A 158 7.50 5.17 11.07
C TYR A 158 8.31 4.13 10.25
N TYR A 159 7.75 2.93 10.07
CA TYR A 159 8.28 1.88 9.19
C TYR A 159 7.87 2.08 7.73
N MET A 160 6.58 2.39 7.51
CA MET A 160 6.01 2.68 6.19
C MET A 160 4.88 3.70 6.33
N GLN A 161 4.77 4.60 5.36
CA GLN A 161 3.70 5.58 5.26
C GLN A 161 2.93 5.36 3.95
N LEU A 162 1.61 5.26 4.04
CA LEU A 162 0.71 5.30 2.90
C LEU A 162 0.12 6.71 2.79
N ARG A 163 0.24 7.31 1.61
CA ARG A 163 -0.40 8.57 1.24
C ARG A 163 -1.50 8.29 0.24
N ILE A 164 -2.73 8.60 0.64
CA ILE A 164 -3.95 8.28 -0.12
C ILE A 164 -4.61 9.59 -0.49
N ARG A 165 -4.53 9.96 -1.77
CA ARG A 165 -5.22 11.14 -2.29
C ARG A 165 -6.66 10.76 -2.63
N LYS A 166 -7.62 11.56 -2.13
CA LYS A 166 -9.05 11.34 -2.27
C LYS A 166 -9.53 11.67 -3.69
N ARG A 167 -9.20 12.88 -4.18
CA ARG A 167 -9.41 13.26 -5.58
C ARG A 167 -8.34 12.70 -6.48
N ASP A 168 -8.70 12.33 -7.70
CA ASP A 168 -7.81 11.62 -8.63
C ASP A 168 -7.09 10.47 -7.93
N PHE A 169 -7.90 9.55 -7.43
CA PHE A 169 -7.55 8.57 -6.41
C PHE A 169 -6.19 7.93 -6.68
N LYS A 170 -5.27 8.13 -5.73
CA LYS A 170 -3.90 7.64 -5.83
C LYS A 170 -3.41 7.19 -4.46
N ILE A 171 -2.72 6.05 -4.44
CA ILE A 171 -2.02 5.57 -3.25
C ILE A 171 -0.52 5.56 -3.56
N ILE A 172 0.27 6.08 -2.63
CA ILE A 172 1.73 6.03 -2.67
C ILE A 172 2.21 5.45 -1.35
N ALA A 173 3.01 4.39 -1.41
CA ALA A 173 3.69 3.81 -0.26
C ALA A 173 5.13 4.33 -0.21
N LEU A 174 5.47 4.91 0.93
CA LEU A 174 6.75 5.53 1.22
C LEU A 174 7.46 4.76 2.33
N GLN A 175 8.76 4.55 2.15
CA GLN A 175 9.61 3.92 3.17
C GLN A 175 10.83 4.82 3.42
N PRO A 176 11.19 5.08 4.69
CA PRO A 176 12.43 5.78 5.01
C PRO A 176 13.62 4.89 4.64
N VAL A 177 14.62 5.48 4.02
CA VAL A 177 15.85 4.83 3.60
C VAL A 177 17.02 5.61 4.18
N SER A 178 17.93 4.91 4.87
CA SER A 178 19.18 5.51 5.29
C SER A 178 20.00 5.88 4.06
N ARG A 179 20.34 7.15 3.91
CA ARG A 179 21.23 7.58 2.83
C ARG A 179 22.64 7.12 3.16
N SER A 180 23.29 6.44 2.22
CA SER A 180 24.73 6.17 2.33
C SER A 180 25.48 7.49 2.21
N ARG A 181 26.42 7.71 3.13
CA ARG A 181 27.27 8.90 3.22
C ARG A 181 27.94 9.18 1.85
N SER A 182 27.74 10.37 1.30
CA SER A 182 28.40 10.79 0.05
C SER A 182 29.69 11.57 0.33
N TRP A 183 30.54 11.74 -0.68
CA TRP A 183 31.73 12.61 -0.60
C TRP A 183 31.36 14.08 -0.33
N GLU A 184 30.19 14.54 -0.81
CA GLU A 184 29.65 15.88 -0.51
C GLU A 184 29.34 16.05 0.98
N ASP A 185 28.89 14.99 1.66
CA ASP A 185 28.66 15.01 3.11
C ASP A 185 29.98 15.12 3.89
N ASP A 186 31.08 14.57 3.36
CA ASP A 186 32.42 14.72 3.96
C ASP A 186 32.99 16.12 3.74
N ASP A 187 32.77 16.73 2.57
CA ASP A 187 33.13 18.13 2.31
C ASP A 187 32.35 19.07 3.23
N LEU A 188 31.03 18.92 3.36
CA LEU A 188 30.19 19.74 4.25
C LEU A 188 30.58 19.62 5.73
N ARG A 189 31.06 18.44 6.15
CA ARG A 189 31.65 18.24 7.48
C ARG A 189 32.99 18.95 7.61
N SER A 190 33.85 18.90 6.59
CA SER A 190 35.13 19.60 6.60
C SER A 190 34.98 21.12 6.72
N PHE A 191 33.86 21.68 6.22
CA PHE A 191 33.48 23.08 6.37
C PHE A 191 32.69 23.38 7.67
N GLY A 192 32.46 22.40 8.55
CA GLY A 192 31.77 22.59 9.83
C GLY A 192 30.27 22.90 9.71
N ILE A 193 29.66 22.61 8.55
CA ILE A 193 28.25 22.91 8.26
C ILE A 193 27.32 21.82 8.80
N CYS A 194 27.76 20.56 8.79
CA CYS A 194 27.02 19.41 9.33
C CYS A 194 27.78 18.75 10.49
N GLY A 195 27.07 18.33 11.53
CA GLY A 195 27.63 17.64 12.70
C GLY A 195 28.08 16.19 12.44
N PRO A 196 28.79 15.56 13.39
CA PRO A 196 29.43 14.25 13.20
C PRO A 196 28.46 13.08 12.96
N ASP A 197 27.18 13.21 13.29
CA ASP A 197 26.23 12.08 13.34
C ASP A 197 24.81 12.41 12.84
N GLU A 198 24.64 13.40 11.96
CA GLU A 198 23.36 13.53 11.25
C GLU A 198 23.22 12.38 10.26
N THR A 199 22.57 11.29 10.69
CA THR A 199 22.02 10.30 9.77
C THR A 199 20.97 11.00 8.93
N LYS A 200 21.32 11.33 7.68
CA LYS A 200 20.36 11.84 6.71
C LYS A 200 19.48 10.69 6.23
N TYR A 201 18.19 10.81 6.44
CA TYR A 201 17.18 9.88 5.93
C TYR A 201 16.54 10.49 4.69
N ASP A 202 16.45 9.70 3.63
CA ASP A 202 15.65 10.02 2.46
C ASP A 202 14.38 9.16 2.49
N VAL A 203 13.36 9.56 1.73
CA VAL A 203 12.12 8.81 1.57
C VAL A 203 12.07 8.22 0.17
N LYS A 204 11.84 6.90 0.07
CA LYS A 204 11.70 6.19 -1.19
C LYS A 204 10.25 5.79 -1.43
N VAL A 205 9.75 6.02 -2.65
CA VAL A 205 8.52 5.40 -3.14
C VAL A 205 8.79 3.92 -3.40
N VAL A 206 8.16 3.05 -2.61
CA VAL A 206 8.32 1.59 -2.75
C VAL A 206 7.17 0.95 -3.52
N TRP A 207 6.03 1.62 -3.57
CA TRP A 207 4.88 1.20 -4.37
C TRP A 207 3.98 2.41 -4.66
N GLN A 208 3.32 2.44 -5.82
CA GLN A 208 2.28 3.41 -6.12
C GLN A 208 1.23 2.82 -7.06
N THR A 209 0.00 3.32 -7.00
CA THR A 209 -1.01 3.01 -8.03
C THR A 209 -0.58 3.55 -9.40
N LYS A 210 -1.13 2.94 -10.46
CA LYS A 210 -1.00 3.46 -11.83
C LYS A 210 -1.50 4.91 -11.91
N PRO A 211 -1.01 5.71 -12.88
CA PRO A 211 -1.45 7.10 -13.06
C PRO A 211 -2.97 7.25 -13.22
N ARG A 212 -3.63 6.28 -13.86
CA ARG A 212 -5.08 6.30 -14.07
C ARG A 212 -5.88 5.59 -12.97
N GLY A 213 -5.27 5.30 -11.82
CA GLY A 213 -5.98 4.73 -10.67
C GLY A 213 -6.32 3.24 -10.82
N ILE A 214 -7.42 2.83 -10.19
CA ILE A 214 -7.88 1.44 -10.11
C ILE A 214 -9.09 1.22 -11.00
N LEU A 215 -9.05 0.16 -11.82
CA LEU A 215 -10.18 -0.32 -12.62
C LEU A 215 -10.81 -1.55 -11.95
N TYR A 216 -12.14 -1.64 -12.00
CA TYR A 216 -12.85 -2.80 -11.47
C TYR A 216 -14.09 -3.17 -12.30
N SER A 217 -14.54 -4.42 -12.12
CA SER A 217 -15.80 -4.90 -12.67
C SER A 217 -16.46 -5.93 -11.76
N ASP A 218 -17.78 -6.07 -11.88
CA ASP A 218 -18.59 -6.96 -11.02
C ASP A 218 -18.55 -8.44 -11.46
N LYS A 219 -17.91 -8.71 -12.61
CA LYS A 219 -17.80 -10.04 -13.23
C LYS A 219 -16.33 -10.43 -13.37
N ALA A 220 -16.02 -11.68 -13.01
CA ALA A 220 -14.72 -12.25 -13.34
C ALA A 220 -14.58 -12.25 -14.87
N THR A 221 -13.56 -11.54 -15.36
CA THR A 221 -13.30 -11.42 -16.79
C THR A 221 -11.95 -12.06 -17.09
N VAL A 222 -11.96 -13.16 -17.85
CA VAL A 222 -10.72 -13.68 -18.43
C VAL A 222 -10.32 -12.72 -19.53
N SER A 223 -9.15 -12.10 -19.38
CA SER A 223 -8.63 -11.16 -20.37
C SER A 223 -7.63 -11.90 -21.26
N GLU A 224 -8.07 -12.26 -22.47
CA GLU A 224 -7.17 -12.70 -23.53
C GLU A 224 -6.85 -11.48 -24.41
N ASN A 225 -5.57 -11.19 -24.60
CA ASN A 225 -5.15 -10.23 -25.61
C ASN A 225 -5.31 -10.93 -26.96
N LYS A 226 -6.28 -10.48 -27.76
CA LYS A 226 -6.35 -10.88 -29.17
C LYS A 226 -5.28 -10.08 -29.91
N GLU A 227 -4.28 -10.76 -30.44
CA GLU A 227 -3.40 -10.18 -31.45
C GLU A 227 -4.28 -9.76 -32.64
N GLU A 228 -4.19 -8.49 -33.02
CA GLU A 228 -4.68 -8.05 -34.32
C GLU A 228 -3.76 -8.67 -35.38
N ASP A 229 -4.25 -9.71 -36.03
CA ASP A 229 -3.66 -10.24 -37.26
C ASP A 229 -3.64 -9.11 -38.30
N SER A 230 -2.49 -8.43 -38.36
CA SER A 230 -2.20 -7.41 -39.36
C SER A 230 -1.99 -8.13 -40.69
N SER A 231 -3.00 -8.05 -41.57
CA SER A 231 -2.95 -8.57 -42.94
C SER A 231 -1.99 -7.79 -43.83
#